data_AF-V4KJK0-F1
#
_entry.id   AF-V4KJK0-F1
#
_cell.length_a   1.000
_cell.length_b   1.000
_cell.length_c   1.000
_cell.angle_alpha   90.00
_cell.angle_beta   90.00
_cell.angle_gamma   90.00
#
_symmetry.space_group_name_H-M   'P 1'
#
loop_
_entity.id
_entity.type
_entity.pdbx_description
1 polymer ?
#
loop_
_entity_poly.entity_id
_entity_poly.type
_entity_poly.pdbx_seq_one_letter_code
_entity_poly.pdbx_strand_id
1 'polypeptide(L)'
;MLPDSRLKLKRLEATVCSKWYGEERPLWFGPVPYDYPPYLTGELPGDYGFDIAGLGKDRLTFDKYFNFEILHARWAMLAALGALVPEVFDLTGAFHFAEPVWWRVGYSKLQGETLDYLGIPGLHVAGSQGVIVIAICQALLMVGPEYARYCGIEALEPLGIYLPGDINYPGGTLFDPLNLSQDPVAFEDLKVKEIKNGRLAMVAWLGFYAQAAFTGKGPVQNLVDHVSDPLHNNLLATLYR
;
A
#
# COMPACT_ATOMS: atom_id res chain seq x y z
N MET A 1 29.22 -0.92 22.92
CA MET A 1 27.83 -1.11 22.40
C MET A 1 27.82 -0.61 20.97
N LEU A 2 27.50 -1.49 20.01
CA LEU A 2 27.38 -1.13 18.59
C LEU A 2 26.31 -0.04 18.41
N PRO A 3 26.49 0.93 17.49
CA PRO A 3 25.58 2.07 17.29
C PRO A 3 24.10 1.65 17.09
N ASP A 4 23.84 0.51 16.44
CA ASP A 4 22.48 -0.01 16.21
C ASP A 4 21.74 -0.42 17.49
N SER A 5 22.46 -0.92 18.51
CA SER A 5 21.84 -1.33 19.78
C SER A 5 21.28 -0.13 20.55
N ARG A 6 21.93 1.03 20.47
CA ARG A 6 21.44 2.27 21.11
C ARG A 6 20.21 2.82 20.41
N LEU A 7 20.16 2.72 19.08
CA LEU A 7 19.01 3.17 18.31
C LEU A 7 17.77 2.33 18.59
N LYS A 8 17.93 0.99 18.68
CA LYS A 8 16.84 0.08 19.06
C LYS A 8 16.27 0.40 20.44
N LEU A 9 17.12 0.67 21.44
CA LEU A 9 16.67 1.08 22.77
C LEU A 9 15.86 2.39 22.73
N LYS A 10 16.35 3.41 22.02
CA LYS A 10 15.61 4.67 21.89
C LYS A 10 14.27 4.50 21.17
N ARG A 11 14.16 3.55 20.23
CA ARG A 11 12.87 3.22 19.59
C ARG A 11 11.91 2.58 20.58
N LEU A 12 12.38 1.69 21.44
CA LEU A 12 11.56 1.11 22.52
C LEU A 12 11.11 2.18 23.53
N GLU A 13 11.99 3.12 23.88
CA GLU A 13 11.62 4.27 24.71
C GLU A 13 10.55 5.13 24.02
N ALA A 14 10.68 5.34 22.70
CA ALA A 14 9.73 6.10 21.90
C ALA A 14 8.35 5.42 21.81
N THR A 15 8.29 4.09 21.69
CA THR A 15 6.99 3.37 21.67
C THR A 15 6.28 3.51 23.00
N VAL A 16 6.98 3.40 24.13
CA VAL A 16 6.38 3.59 25.47
C VAL A 16 5.80 4.99 25.65
N CYS A 17 6.47 6.02 25.13
CA CYS A 17 5.99 7.40 25.19
C CYS A 17 4.92 7.76 24.14
N SER A 18 4.65 6.86 23.18
CA SER A 18 3.73 7.14 22.08
C SER A 18 2.30 6.70 22.42
N LYS A 19 1.33 7.55 22.08
CA LYS A 19 -0.10 7.28 22.25
C LYS A 19 -0.62 6.10 21.40
N TRP A 20 0.17 5.61 20.44
CA TRP A 20 -0.27 4.58 19.49
C TRP A 20 0.07 3.16 19.93
N TYR A 21 0.86 3.02 20.99
CA TYR A 21 1.38 1.75 21.47
C TYR A 21 0.95 1.50 22.93
N GLY A 22 1.08 0.26 23.38
CA GLY A 22 0.75 -0.16 24.75
C GLY A 22 -0.76 -0.28 25.02
N GLU A 23 -1.11 -0.29 26.31
CA GLU A 23 -2.49 -0.49 26.77
C GLU A 23 -3.39 0.75 26.58
N GLU A 24 -2.80 1.95 26.65
CA GLU A 24 -3.53 3.23 26.49
C GLU A 24 -3.76 3.63 25.02
N ARG A 25 -3.42 2.75 24.07
CA ARG A 25 -3.59 3.01 22.64
C ARG A 25 -5.06 3.17 22.25
N PRO A 26 -5.38 3.90 21.17
CA PRO A 26 -6.74 3.98 20.68
C PRO A 26 -7.22 2.62 20.17
N LEU A 27 -8.43 2.24 20.56
CA LEU A 27 -9.07 0.99 20.18
C LEU A 27 -10.14 1.23 19.11
N TRP A 28 -10.47 0.21 18.33
CA TRP A 28 -11.36 0.36 17.17
C TRP A 28 -12.79 0.77 17.52
N PHE A 29 -13.28 0.38 18.71
CA PHE A 29 -14.57 0.80 19.26
C PHE A 29 -14.53 2.10 20.09
N GLY A 30 -13.36 2.72 20.21
CA GLY A 30 -13.17 3.95 20.99
C GLY A 30 -13.56 3.76 22.46
N PRO A 31 -14.46 4.57 23.03
CA PRO A 31 -14.80 4.53 24.46
C PRO A 31 -15.79 3.41 24.84
N VAL A 32 -16.31 2.65 23.87
CA VAL A 32 -17.31 1.61 24.15
C VAL A 32 -16.61 0.38 24.76
N PRO A 33 -17.11 -0.16 25.89
CA PRO A 33 -16.50 -1.33 26.51
C PRO A 33 -16.62 -2.54 25.59
N TYR A 34 -15.49 -3.17 25.31
CA TYR A 34 -15.37 -4.36 24.48
C TYR A 34 -14.32 -5.30 25.09
N ASP A 35 -14.51 -6.61 24.94
CA ASP A 35 -13.56 -7.60 25.42
C ASP A 35 -12.44 -7.80 24.38
N TYR A 36 -11.30 -7.14 24.62
CA TYR A 36 -10.18 -7.15 23.69
C TYR A 36 -9.33 -8.40 23.86
N PRO A 37 -8.86 -9.02 22.77
CA PRO A 37 -8.01 -10.20 22.86
C PRO A 37 -6.69 -9.92 23.60
N PRO A 38 -6.29 -10.74 24.58
CA PRO A 38 -5.14 -10.46 25.45
C PRO A 38 -3.78 -10.56 24.74
N TYR A 39 -3.73 -11.21 23.58
CA TYR A 39 -2.51 -11.32 22.75
C TYR A 39 -2.23 -10.04 21.94
N LEU A 40 -3.19 -9.10 21.85
CA LEU A 40 -3.01 -7.81 21.19
C LEU A 40 -2.56 -6.77 22.22
N THR A 41 -1.24 -6.71 22.44
CA THR A 41 -0.61 -5.90 23.50
C THR A 41 -0.31 -4.45 23.08
N GLY A 42 -0.47 -4.09 21.80
CA GLY A 42 -0.10 -2.75 21.32
C GLY A 42 1.38 -2.60 21.00
N GLU A 43 2.10 -3.69 20.73
CA GLU A 43 3.52 -3.67 20.35
C GLU A 43 3.75 -3.25 18.90
N LEU A 44 2.80 -3.55 18.02
CA LEU A 44 2.91 -3.28 16.59
C LEU A 44 2.18 -1.98 16.20
N PRO A 45 2.69 -1.24 15.19
CA PRO A 45 2.05 -0.02 14.72
C PRO A 45 0.65 -0.33 14.16
N GLY A 46 -0.34 0.48 14.56
CA GLY A 46 -1.71 0.33 14.10
C GLY A 46 -2.50 -0.82 14.76
N ASP A 47 -2.03 -1.37 15.88
CA ASP A 47 -2.83 -2.27 16.69
C ASP A 47 -3.99 -1.50 17.35
N TYR A 48 -5.23 -1.77 16.92
CA TYR A 48 -6.45 -1.22 17.52
C TYR A 48 -7.27 -2.28 18.26
N GLY A 49 -6.70 -3.46 18.52
CA GLY A 49 -7.41 -4.57 19.18
C GLY A 49 -8.47 -5.23 18.29
N PHE A 50 -8.34 -5.12 16.96
CA PHE A 50 -9.31 -5.66 16.00
C PHE A 50 -8.90 -7.06 15.54
N ASP A 51 -9.44 -8.10 16.21
CA ASP A 51 -9.40 -9.49 15.73
C ASP A 51 -10.67 -10.23 16.19
N ILE A 52 -11.77 -10.03 15.46
CA ILE A 52 -13.06 -10.69 15.75
C ILE A 52 -12.99 -12.19 15.41
N ALA A 53 -12.22 -12.55 14.39
CA ALA A 53 -12.11 -13.92 13.91
C ALA A 53 -11.13 -14.77 14.75
N GLY A 54 -10.26 -14.14 15.54
CA GLY A 54 -9.28 -14.80 16.39
C GLY A 54 -8.19 -15.51 15.60
N LEU A 55 -7.77 -14.93 14.47
CA LEU A 55 -6.77 -15.51 13.58
C LEU A 55 -5.34 -15.34 14.13
N GLY A 56 -5.11 -14.34 14.98
CA GLY A 56 -3.78 -13.95 15.47
C GLY A 56 -3.35 -14.56 16.81
N LYS A 57 -4.00 -15.64 17.28
CA LYS A 57 -3.73 -16.21 18.62
C LYS A 57 -2.29 -16.66 18.84
N ASP A 58 -1.66 -17.21 17.79
CA ASP A 58 -0.28 -17.65 17.82
C ASP A 58 0.66 -16.52 17.35
N ARG A 59 1.72 -16.25 18.11
CA ARG A 59 2.62 -15.11 17.83
C ARG A 59 3.33 -15.25 16.48
N LEU A 60 3.77 -16.46 16.14
CA LEU A 60 4.46 -16.69 14.85
C LEU A 60 3.52 -16.46 13.67
N THR A 61 2.27 -16.85 13.81
CA THR A 61 1.23 -16.62 12.80
C THR A 61 0.88 -15.14 12.70
N PHE A 62 0.79 -14.46 13.85
CA PHE A 62 0.52 -13.01 13.92
C PHE A 62 1.62 -12.19 13.23
N ASP A 63 2.90 -12.51 13.45
CA ASP A 63 4.01 -11.80 12.79
C ASP A 63 3.98 -12.00 11.26
N LYS A 64 3.55 -13.19 10.78
CA LYS A 64 3.30 -13.44 9.34
C LYS A 64 2.10 -12.63 8.81
N TYR A 65 1.00 -12.63 9.57
CA TYR A 65 -0.07 -11.62 9.61
C TYR A 65 0.38 -10.24 9.16
N PHE A 66 1.17 -9.66 10.04
CA PHE A 66 1.64 -8.29 9.93
C PHE A 66 2.53 -8.07 8.70
N ASN A 67 3.42 -9.02 8.38
CA ASN A 67 4.25 -8.94 7.19
C ASN A 67 3.41 -8.91 5.90
N PHE A 68 2.37 -9.75 5.80
CA PHE A 68 1.47 -9.73 4.66
C PHE A 68 0.66 -8.43 4.62
N GLU A 69 0.20 -7.94 5.76
CA GLU A 69 -0.55 -6.70 5.85
C GLU A 69 0.25 -5.51 5.30
N ILE A 70 1.50 -5.34 5.73
CA ILE A 70 2.39 -4.27 5.24
C ILE A 70 2.60 -4.37 3.72
N LEU A 71 2.82 -5.59 3.20
CA LEU A 71 3.05 -5.76 1.77
C LEU A 71 1.80 -5.41 0.96
N HIS A 72 0.63 -5.92 1.35
CA HIS A 72 -0.62 -5.58 0.68
C HIS A 72 -0.94 -4.08 0.80
N ALA A 73 -0.66 -3.46 1.95
CA ALA A 73 -0.78 -2.02 2.15
C ALA A 73 0.10 -1.22 1.16
N ARG A 74 1.38 -1.55 1.03
CA ARG A 74 2.32 -0.86 0.13
C ARG A 74 1.90 -1.01 -1.34
N TRP A 75 1.54 -2.23 -1.75
CA TRP A 75 1.03 -2.48 -3.10
C TRP A 75 -0.29 -1.75 -3.37
N ALA A 76 -1.21 -1.74 -2.41
CA ALA A 76 -2.49 -1.04 -2.55
C ALA A 76 -2.31 0.48 -2.64
N MET A 77 -1.38 1.07 -1.90
CA MET A 77 -1.07 2.51 -2.03
C MET A 77 -0.58 2.87 -3.43
N LEU A 78 0.32 2.06 -4.00
CA LEU A 78 0.80 2.24 -5.37
C LEU A 78 -0.31 2.00 -6.40
N ALA A 79 -1.12 0.96 -6.22
CA ALA A 79 -2.23 0.63 -7.10
C ALA A 79 -3.31 1.72 -7.11
N ALA A 80 -3.71 2.21 -5.93
CA ALA A 80 -4.70 3.28 -5.81
C ALA A 80 -4.22 4.56 -6.48
N LEU A 81 -2.96 4.94 -6.28
CA LEU A 81 -2.37 6.09 -6.97
C LEU A 81 -2.33 5.87 -8.50
N GLY A 82 -1.88 4.69 -8.93
CA GLY A 82 -1.78 4.33 -10.35
C GLY A 82 -3.11 4.23 -11.08
N ALA A 83 -4.22 3.95 -10.37
CA ALA A 83 -5.55 3.95 -10.96
C ALA A 83 -6.18 5.35 -11.03
N LEU A 84 -5.94 6.20 -10.03
CA LEU A 84 -6.54 7.53 -9.96
C LEU A 84 -5.82 8.55 -10.85
N VAL A 85 -4.49 8.56 -10.82
CA VAL A 85 -3.69 9.62 -11.47
C VAL A 85 -3.92 9.72 -12.99
N PRO A 86 -3.92 8.61 -13.77
CA PRO A 86 -4.19 8.69 -15.20
C PRO A 86 -5.59 9.23 -15.51
N GLU A 87 -6.62 8.78 -14.79
CA GLU A 87 -7.99 9.28 -14.96
C GLU A 87 -8.10 10.77 -14.61
N VAL A 88 -7.45 11.25 -13.55
CA VAL A 88 -7.43 12.68 -13.20
C VAL A 88 -6.74 13.50 -14.30
N PHE A 89 -5.61 13.03 -14.83
CA PHE A 89 -4.89 13.76 -15.88
C PHE A 89 -5.65 13.82 -17.20
N ASP A 90 -6.36 12.76 -17.56
CA ASP A 90 -7.21 12.74 -18.76
C ASP A 90 -8.40 13.70 -18.62
N LEU A 91 -9.10 13.66 -17.47
CA LEU A 91 -10.23 14.54 -17.18
C LEU A 91 -9.86 16.02 -17.08
N THR A 92 -8.65 16.32 -16.61
CA THR A 92 -8.14 17.71 -16.53
C THR A 92 -7.58 18.21 -17.87
N GLY A 93 -7.42 17.32 -18.86
CA GLY A 93 -6.84 17.64 -20.16
C GLY A 93 -5.33 17.95 -20.10
N ALA A 94 -4.65 17.60 -19.01
CA ALA A 94 -3.21 17.79 -18.88
C ALA A 94 -2.43 16.84 -19.80
N PHE A 95 -2.94 15.61 -19.94
CA PHE A 95 -2.41 14.58 -20.82
C PHE A 95 -3.58 13.79 -21.39
N HIS A 96 -3.49 13.39 -22.66
CA HIS A 96 -4.52 12.56 -23.30
C HIS A 96 -4.03 11.11 -23.38
N PHE A 97 -4.76 10.20 -22.76
CA PHE A 97 -4.45 8.78 -22.78
C PHE A 97 -5.33 8.05 -23.79
N ALA A 98 -4.83 6.96 -24.37
CA ALA A 98 -5.63 6.09 -25.23
C ALA A 98 -6.77 5.43 -24.43
N GLU A 99 -6.46 4.95 -23.22
CA GLU A 99 -7.44 4.46 -22.26
C GLU A 99 -6.97 4.83 -20.84
N PRO A 100 -7.67 5.75 -20.14
CA PRO A 100 -7.27 6.17 -18.80
C PRO A 100 -7.80 5.22 -17.70
N VAL A 101 -8.82 4.41 -17.99
CA VAL A 101 -9.51 3.60 -16.98
C VAL A 101 -8.71 2.35 -16.64
N TRP A 102 -8.27 2.25 -15.40
CA TRP A 102 -7.29 1.25 -14.93
C TRP A 102 -7.60 -0.21 -15.30
N TRP A 103 -8.88 -0.61 -15.32
CA TRP A 103 -9.29 -1.98 -15.64
C TRP A 103 -9.45 -2.26 -17.14
N ARG A 104 -9.53 -1.22 -17.99
CA ARG A 104 -9.64 -1.34 -19.45
C ARG A 104 -8.28 -1.31 -20.15
N VAL A 105 -7.28 -0.67 -19.56
CA VAL A 105 -5.92 -0.50 -20.10
C VAL A 105 -5.33 -1.81 -20.67
N GLY A 106 -5.46 -2.92 -19.93
CA GLY A 106 -4.94 -4.22 -20.37
C GLY A 106 -5.64 -4.76 -21.62
N TYR A 107 -6.95 -4.51 -21.75
CA TYR A 107 -7.73 -4.92 -22.92
C TYR A 107 -7.38 -4.07 -24.14
N SER A 108 -7.27 -2.75 -23.99
CA SER A 108 -6.88 -1.84 -25.07
C SER A 108 -5.50 -2.21 -25.65
N LYS A 109 -4.56 -2.62 -24.79
CA LYS A 109 -3.26 -3.10 -25.23
C LYS A 109 -3.33 -4.42 -26.03
N LEU A 110 -4.25 -5.32 -25.69
CA LEU A 110 -4.47 -6.55 -26.45
C LEU A 110 -5.09 -6.28 -27.83
N GLN A 111 -5.86 -5.20 -27.97
CA GLN A 111 -6.42 -4.77 -29.26
C GLN A 111 -5.38 -4.13 -30.20
N GLY A 112 -4.15 -3.91 -29.72
CA GLY A 112 -3.04 -3.40 -30.53
C GLY A 112 -2.77 -1.91 -30.35
N GLU A 113 -3.43 -1.25 -29.40
CA GLU A 113 -3.10 0.14 -29.07
C GLU A 113 -1.72 0.26 -28.43
N THR A 114 -0.97 1.29 -28.82
CA THR A 114 0.31 1.62 -28.22
C THR A 114 0.07 2.41 -26.94
N LEU A 115 0.53 1.88 -25.81
CA LEU A 115 0.42 2.56 -24.52
C LEU A 115 1.55 3.59 -24.39
N ASP A 116 1.22 4.85 -24.65
CA ASP A 116 2.15 5.96 -24.46
C ASP A 116 2.21 6.35 -22.98
N TYR A 117 3.43 6.45 -22.45
CA TYR A 117 3.61 6.89 -21.07
C TYR A 117 3.29 8.38 -20.98
N LEU A 118 2.38 8.74 -20.05
CA LEU A 118 1.84 10.10 -19.91
C LEU A 118 1.17 10.66 -21.17
N GLY A 119 0.77 9.82 -22.14
CA GLY A 119 0.16 10.29 -23.39
C GLY A 119 1.10 11.10 -24.29
N ILE A 120 2.42 11.07 -24.02
CA ILE A 120 3.42 11.76 -24.85
C ILE A 120 3.77 10.86 -26.04
N PRO A 121 3.48 11.28 -27.29
CA PRO A 121 3.79 10.47 -28.47
C PRO A 121 5.29 10.15 -28.54
N GLY A 122 5.64 8.87 -28.61
CA GLY A 122 7.03 8.39 -28.70
C GLY A 122 7.69 8.02 -27.38
N LEU A 123 7.10 8.32 -26.22
CA LEU A 123 7.60 7.86 -24.92
C LEU A 123 7.08 6.44 -24.61
N HIS A 124 7.60 5.47 -25.36
CA HIS A 124 7.22 4.06 -25.22
C HIS A 124 8.17 3.33 -24.26
N VAL A 125 8.02 3.53 -22.94
CA VAL A 125 8.84 2.80 -21.95
C VAL A 125 8.62 1.29 -22.05
N ALA A 126 7.38 0.87 -22.38
CA ALA A 126 7.01 -0.52 -22.69
C ALA A 126 5.88 -0.62 -23.73
N GLY A 127 5.44 0.50 -24.29
CA GLY A 127 4.18 0.64 -25.04
C GLY A 127 4.16 0.02 -26.44
N SER A 128 5.31 -0.14 -27.09
CA SER A 128 5.42 -0.70 -28.44
C SER A 128 5.63 -2.22 -28.45
N GLN A 129 6.04 -2.80 -27.32
CA GLN A 129 6.29 -4.24 -27.20
C GLN A 129 4.97 -5.00 -26.97
N GLY A 130 4.92 -6.27 -27.37
CA GLY A 130 3.76 -7.14 -27.16
C GLY A 130 3.55 -7.45 -25.67
N VAL A 131 2.30 -7.73 -25.27
CA VAL A 131 1.92 -8.04 -23.87
C VAL A 131 2.78 -9.16 -23.26
N ILE A 132 3.16 -10.15 -24.06
CA ILE A 132 4.02 -11.26 -23.64
C ILE A 132 5.40 -10.78 -23.20
N VAL A 133 6.01 -9.84 -23.94
CA VAL A 133 7.33 -9.30 -23.60
C VAL A 133 7.26 -8.54 -22.28
N ILE A 134 6.22 -7.71 -22.11
CA ILE A 134 5.98 -6.98 -20.86
C ILE A 134 5.84 -7.94 -19.68
N ALA A 135 5.06 -9.01 -19.84
CA ALA A 135 4.86 -10.01 -18.79
C ALA A 135 6.16 -10.75 -18.41
N ILE A 136 7.00 -11.12 -19.39
CA ILE A 136 8.30 -11.74 -19.14
C ILE A 136 9.24 -10.77 -18.43
N CYS A 137 9.34 -9.53 -18.90
CA CYS A 137 10.14 -8.50 -18.26
C CYS A 137 9.69 -8.27 -16.81
N GLN A 138 8.38 -8.18 -16.57
CA GLN A 138 7.83 -8.06 -15.21
C GLN A 138 8.20 -9.26 -14.34
N ALA A 139 8.04 -10.49 -14.84
CA ALA A 139 8.39 -11.69 -14.09
C ALA A 139 9.89 -11.70 -13.73
N LEU A 140 10.77 -11.45 -14.70
CA LEU A 140 12.22 -11.44 -14.48
C LEU A 140 12.65 -10.34 -13.50
N LEU A 141 12.09 -9.14 -13.62
CA LEU A 141 12.43 -8.02 -12.76
C LEU A 141 11.89 -8.18 -11.33
N MET A 142 10.73 -8.83 -11.15
CA MET A 142 10.13 -9.03 -9.83
C MET A 142 10.69 -10.24 -9.08
N VAL A 143 11.23 -11.25 -9.79
CA VAL A 143 11.83 -12.44 -9.15
C VAL A 143 12.99 -12.07 -8.24
N GLY A 144 13.89 -11.18 -8.67
CA GLY A 144 15.07 -10.80 -7.88
C GLY A 144 14.70 -10.16 -6.53
N PRO A 145 13.94 -9.04 -6.53
CA PRO A 145 13.51 -8.38 -5.29
C PRO A 145 12.66 -9.26 -4.38
N GLU A 146 11.74 -10.05 -4.91
CA GLU A 146 10.92 -10.97 -4.09
C GLU A 146 11.75 -12.09 -3.48
N TYR A 147 12.73 -12.63 -4.22
CA TYR A 147 13.65 -13.63 -3.70
C TYR A 147 14.55 -13.04 -2.61
N ALA A 148 15.11 -11.84 -2.82
CA ALA A 148 15.89 -11.14 -1.81
C ALA A 148 15.07 -10.89 -0.53
N ARG A 149 13.80 -10.51 -0.67
CA ARG A 149 12.87 -10.34 0.47
C ARG A 149 12.59 -11.66 1.19
N TYR A 150 12.45 -12.76 0.45
CA TYR A 150 12.22 -14.09 1.02
C TYR A 150 13.43 -14.62 1.82
N CYS A 151 14.63 -14.46 1.28
CA CYS A 151 15.87 -14.90 1.93
C CYS A 151 16.29 -14.00 3.10
N GLY A 152 15.73 -12.80 3.22
CA GLY A 152 15.99 -11.87 4.30
C GLY A 152 17.19 -10.96 4.03
N ILE A 153 17.38 -9.98 4.92
CA ILE A 153 18.37 -8.90 4.78
C ILE A 153 19.80 -9.44 4.68
N GLU A 154 20.12 -10.51 5.42
CA GLU A 154 21.44 -11.14 5.42
C GLU A 154 21.83 -11.71 4.04
N ALA A 155 20.86 -12.05 3.20
CA ALA A 155 21.11 -12.55 1.84
C ALA A 155 21.65 -11.47 0.88
N LEU A 156 21.54 -10.19 1.26
CA LEU A 156 22.06 -9.06 0.48
C LEU A 156 23.50 -8.69 0.88
N GLU A 157 24.02 -9.20 1.99
CA GLU A 157 25.40 -8.97 2.43
C GLU A 157 26.45 -9.46 1.41
N PRO A 158 26.32 -10.65 0.78
CA PRO A 158 27.25 -11.10 -0.26
C PRO A 158 27.25 -10.22 -1.51
N LEU A 159 26.18 -9.44 -1.73
CA LEU A 159 26.07 -8.46 -2.82
C LEU A 159 26.66 -7.08 -2.45
N GLY A 160 27.23 -6.94 -1.25
CA GLY A 160 27.82 -5.70 -0.75
C GLY A 160 26.79 -4.68 -0.27
N ILE A 161 25.53 -5.09 -0.08
CA ILE A 161 24.44 -4.21 0.37
C ILE A 161 24.16 -4.52 1.85
N TYR A 162 24.58 -3.63 2.75
CA TYR A 162 24.33 -3.74 4.18
C TYR A 162 23.13 -2.90 4.60
N LEU A 163 22.12 -3.53 5.19
CA LEU A 163 20.88 -2.89 5.63
C LEU A 163 20.76 -3.02 7.16
N PRO A 164 20.75 -1.92 7.91
CA PRO A 164 20.77 -1.94 9.39
C PRO A 164 19.40 -2.23 10.04
N GLY A 165 18.36 -2.43 9.22
CA GLY A 165 16.98 -2.53 9.66
C GLY A 165 16.46 -3.95 9.86
N ASP A 166 15.14 -4.07 9.95
CA ASP A 166 14.42 -5.34 10.11
C ASP A 166 13.70 -5.69 8.80
N ILE A 167 13.19 -6.92 8.66
CA ILE A 167 12.59 -7.45 7.41
C ILE A 167 11.55 -6.49 6.79
N ASN A 168 10.69 -5.87 7.61
CA ASN A 168 9.66 -4.92 7.14
C ASN A 168 10.18 -3.49 6.91
N TYR A 169 11.29 -3.15 7.58
CA TYR A 169 11.89 -1.82 7.63
C TYR A 169 13.41 -1.94 7.42
N PRO A 170 13.86 -2.28 6.19
CA PRO A 170 15.28 -2.57 5.92
C PRO A 170 16.19 -1.36 6.18
N GLY A 171 15.66 -0.14 6.07
CA GLY A 171 16.38 1.10 6.34
C GLY A 171 17.61 1.28 5.45
N GLY A 172 18.59 2.02 5.94
CA GLY A 172 19.82 2.33 5.20
C GLY A 172 19.63 3.40 4.13
N THR A 173 20.73 3.85 3.53
CA THR A 173 20.73 4.95 2.55
C THR A 173 19.99 4.61 1.25
N LEU A 174 19.82 3.32 0.95
CA LEU A 174 19.11 2.85 -0.24
C LEU A 174 17.59 3.01 -0.12
N PHE A 175 17.02 2.70 1.05
CA PHE A 175 15.56 2.74 1.29
C PHE A 175 15.10 3.96 2.09
N ASP A 176 16.03 4.71 2.70
CA ASP A 176 15.77 5.98 3.38
C ASP A 176 16.79 7.05 2.93
N PRO A 177 16.72 7.53 1.67
CA PRO A 177 17.63 8.55 1.16
C PRO A 177 17.46 9.91 1.86
N LEU A 178 16.26 10.17 2.40
CA LEU A 178 15.94 11.39 3.15
C LEU A 178 16.25 11.28 4.65
N ASN A 179 16.70 10.10 5.11
CA ASN A 179 17.19 9.87 6.45
C ASN A 179 16.16 10.23 7.54
N LEU A 180 14.88 9.92 7.27
CA LEU A 180 13.74 10.18 8.15
C LEU A 180 13.68 9.21 9.34
N SER A 181 14.46 8.12 9.31
CA SER A 181 14.50 7.09 10.35
C SER A 181 15.45 7.38 11.53
N GLN A 182 16.14 8.52 11.53
CA GLN A 182 17.08 8.86 12.62
C GLN A 182 16.40 9.20 13.94
N ASP A 183 15.30 9.95 13.89
CA ASP A 183 14.54 10.29 15.08
C ASP A 183 13.62 9.12 15.45
N PRO A 184 13.87 8.42 16.57
CA PRO A 184 13.10 7.23 16.95
C PRO A 184 11.62 7.53 17.18
N VAL A 185 11.30 8.72 17.70
CA VAL A 185 9.92 9.13 17.99
C VAL A 185 9.16 9.37 16.68
N ALA A 186 9.72 10.19 15.79
CA ALA A 186 9.13 10.43 14.48
C ALA A 186 9.03 9.14 13.65
N PHE A 187 10.02 8.24 13.75
CA PHE A 187 10.02 6.99 13.00
C PHE A 187 8.88 6.04 13.39
N GLU A 188 8.63 5.84 14.69
CA GLU A 188 7.50 5.01 15.12
C GLU A 188 6.14 5.64 14.72
N ASP A 189 6.02 6.97 14.80
CA ASP A 189 4.84 7.67 14.29
C ASP A 189 4.67 7.53 12.76
N LEU A 190 5.76 7.51 12.00
CA LEU A 190 5.75 7.29 10.55
C LEU A 190 5.28 5.88 10.21
N LYS A 191 5.67 4.84 10.96
CA LYS A 191 5.16 3.48 10.76
C LYS A 191 3.64 3.40 10.97
N VAL A 192 3.13 4.08 12.00
CA VAL A 192 1.68 4.17 12.24
C VAL A 192 0.97 4.90 11.09
N LYS A 193 1.58 5.97 10.55
CA LYS A 193 1.03 6.67 9.37
C LYS A 193 1.04 5.78 8.13
N GLU A 194 2.10 5.02 7.91
CA GLU A 194 2.23 4.10 6.78
C GLU A 194 1.11 3.05 6.80
N ILE A 195 0.94 2.32 7.91
CA ILE A 195 -0.07 1.26 7.99
C ILE A 195 -1.50 1.81 7.88
N LYS A 196 -1.77 3.01 8.42
CA LYS A 196 -3.09 3.65 8.31
C LYS A 196 -3.42 4.06 6.89
N ASN A 197 -2.47 4.68 6.17
CA ASN A 197 -2.64 4.99 4.74
C ASN A 197 -2.76 3.71 3.92
N GLY A 198 -1.98 2.68 4.26
CA GLY A 198 -2.03 1.36 3.68
C GLY A 198 -3.39 0.67 3.79
N ARG A 199 -3.96 0.61 4.99
CA ARG A 199 -5.30 0.05 5.24
C ARG A 199 -6.38 0.83 4.50
N LEU A 200 -6.29 2.16 4.49
CA LEU A 200 -7.21 3.00 3.71
C LEU A 200 -7.11 2.66 2.21
N ALA A 201 -5.90 2.49 1.68
CA ALA A 201 -5.69 2.14 0.28
C ALA A 201 -6.21 0.73 -0.06
N MET A 202 -6.03 -0.26 0.83
CA MET A 202 -6.58 -1.62 0.64
C MET A 202 -8.11 -1.59 0.57
N VAL A 203 -8.77 -0.84 1.46
CA VAL A 203 -10.22 -0.65 1.43
C VAL A 203 -10.66 0.11 0.18
N ALA A 204 -9.92 1.16 -0.21
CA ALA A 204 -10.21 1.92 -1.43
C ALA A 204 -10.12 1.02 -2.68
N TRP A 205 -9.13 0.12 -2.73
CA TRP A 205 -8.97 -0.81 -3.85
C TRP A 205 -10.13 -1.80 -3.98
N LEU A 206 -10.63 -2.34 -2.85
CA LEU A 206 -11.87 -3.12 -2.83
C LEU A 206 -13.07 -2.28 -3.32
N GLY A 207 -13.14 -1.01 -2.93
CA GLY A 207 -14.13 -0.06 -3.41
C GLY A 207 -14.05 0.15 -4.93
N PHE A 208 -12.85 0.33 -5.49
CA PHE A 208 -12.64 0.51 -6.93
C PHE A 208 -13.06 -0.71 -7.73
N TYR A 209 -12.77 -1.92 -7.25
CA TYR A 209 -13.27 -3.16 -7.88
C TYR A 209 -14.79 -3.22 -7.89
N ALA A 210 -15.43 -3.02 -6.74
CA ALA A 210 -16.87 -3.07 -6.63
C ALA A 210 -17.54 -2.01 -7.51
N GLN A 211 -17.08 -0.76 -7.43
CA GLN A 211 -17.62 0.34 -8.23
C GLN A 211 -17.44 0.10 -9.73
N ALA A 212 -16.27 -0.36 -10.16
CA ALA A 212 -16.03 -0.69 -11.57
C ALA A 212 -16.97 -1.80 -12.06
N ALA A 213 -17.23 -2.83 -11.23
CA ALA A 213 -18.13 -3.92 -11.58
C ALA A 213 -19.60 -3.48 -11.74
N PHE A 214 -20.09 -2.57 -10.89
CA PHE A 214 -21.48 -2.11 -10.96
C PHE A 214 -21.71 -0.96 -11.96
N THR A 215 -20.76 -0.02 -12.07
CA THR A 215 -20.94 1.20 -12.88
C THR A 215 -20.32 1.10 -14.28
N GLY A 216 -19.33 0.24 -14.48
CA GLY A 216 -18.54 0.17 -15.71
C GLY A 216 -17.71 1.44 -15.99
N LYS A 217 -17.52 2.31 -14.99
CA LYS A 217 -16.76 3.56 -15.06
C LYS A 217 -15.55 3.52 -14.14
N GLY A 218 -14.61 4.43 -14.38
CA GLY A 218 -13.46 4.66 -13.50
C GLY A 218 -13.86 5.28 -12.16
N PRO A 219 -13.08 5.07 -11.08
CA PRO A 219 -13.34 5.64 -9.77
C PRO A 219 -13.40 7.18 -9.78
N VAL A 220 -12.61 7.85 -10.61
CA VAL A 220 -12.62 9.33 -10.66
C VAL A 220 -13.89 9.82 -11.34
N GLN A 221 -14.29 9.18 -12.44
CA GLN A 221 -15.55 9.51 -13.11
C GLN A 221 -16.75 9.30 -12.19
N ASN A 222 -16.78 8.18 -11.44
CA ASN A 222 -17.83 7.93 -10.45
C ASN A 222 -17.90 9.01 -9.37
N LEU A 223 -16.74 9.50 -8.92
CA LEU A 223 -16.68 10.60 -7.96
C LEU A 223 -17.23 11.91 -8.55
N VAL A 224 -16.83 12.26 -9.78
CA VAL A 224 -17.32 13.48 -10.46
C VAL A 224 -18.83 13.42 -10.68
N ASP A 225 -19.33 12.27 -11.14
CA ASP A 225 -20.76 12.06 -11.35
C ASP A 225 -21.54 12.15 -10.02
N HIS A 226 -21.01 11.56 -8.94
CA HIS A 226 -21.62 11.64 -7.61
C HIS A 226 -21.59 13.07 -7.05
N VAL A 227 -20.49 13.80 -7.22
CA VAL A 227 -20.36 15.19 -6.75
C VAL A 227 -21.30 16.14 -7.51
N SER A 228 -21.52 15.88 -8.80
CA SER A 228 -22.43 16.70 -9.62
C SER A 228 -23.91 16.48 -9.28
N ASP A 229 -24.32 15.24 -8.98
CA ASP A 229 -25.67 14.93 -8.51
C ASP A 229 -25.68 13.77 -7.49
N PRO A 230 -25.52 14.08 -6.18
CA PRO A 230 -25.39 13.05 -5.15
C PRO A 230 -26.65 12.19 -4.96
N LEU A 231 -27.82 12.73 -5.28
CA LEU A 231 -29.10 12.07 -5.04
C LEU A 231 -29.44 11.07 -6.14
N HIS A 232 -29.07 11.37 -7.38
CA HIS A 232 -29.35 10.49 -8.53
C HIS A 232 -28.16 9.60 -8.91
N ASN A 233 -26.92 10.01 -8.62
CA ASN A 233 -25.73 9.23 -8.95
C ASN A 233 -25.15 8.58 -7.69
N ASN A 234 -25.86 7.61 -7.12
CA ASN A 234 -25.40 6.85 -5.95
C ASN A 234 -25.57 5.34 -6.15
N LEU A 235 -25.12 4.57 -5.16
CA LEU A 235 -25.17 3.11 -5.19
C LEU A 235 -26.60 2.59 -5.40
N LEU A 236 -27.59 3.17 -4.71
CA LEU A 236 -28.98 2.73 -4.80
C LEU A 236 -29.53 2.98 -6.20
N ALA A 237 -29.32 4.18 -6.75
CA ALA A 237 -29.75 4.51 -8.10
C ALA A 237 -29.12 3.60 -9.16
N THR A 238 -27.87 3.16 -8.95
CA THR A 238 -27.19 2.22 -9.85
C THR A 238 -27.77 0.81 -9.75
N LEU A 239 -28.20 0.38 -8.55
CA LEU A 239 -28.78 -0.95 -8.32
C LEU A 239 -30.25 -1.07 -8.79
N TYR A 240 -31.01 0.03 -8.76
CA TYR A 240 -32.42 0.06 -9.17
C TYR A 240 -32.64 0.44 -10.65
N ARG A 241 -31.57 0.55 -11.43
CA ARG A 241 -31.60 0.83 -12.87
C ARG A 241 -31.58 -0.46 -13.67
#